data_AF-A0A8T3KYF3-F1
#
_entry.id   AF-A0A8T3KYF3-F1
#
_cell.length_a   1.000
_cell.length_b   1.000
_cell.length_c   1.000
_cell.angle_alpha   90.00
_cell.angle_beta   90.00
_cell.angle_gamma   90.00
#
_symmetry.space_group_name_H-M   'P 1'
#
loop_
_entity.id
_entity.type
_entity.pdbx_description
1 polymer ?
#
loop_
_entity_poly.entity_id
_entity_poly.type
_entity_poly.pdbx_seq_one_letter_code
_entity_poly.pdbx_strand_id
1 'polypeptide(L)'
;MATSAIRNARNHQQVIDLASEIGIAIEVAEGEREGEVGYLAATGGAPNKLVSDSGSKSIQIAWWNDDKVQSRSIPVGYELAYESFVERASTLDETQENFSRFLDGNFKELPENTDRIIALAANTITSFVIGEKMPGCNNRKLTRNALNDRMSELQGLSPAQYDRLKSSLPKAEKILPGLVFLDYLMERTGHCEVFITEAELPVGLIVEYFLKRE
;
A
#
# COMPACT_ATOMS: atom_id res chain seq x y z
N MET A 1 -1.31 -15.11 -11.76
CA MET A 1 -1.39 -13.66 -12.01
C MET A 1 0.01 -13.06 -12.06
N ALA A 2 0.27 -12.16 -13.00
CA ALA A 2 1.46 -11.35 -13.10
C ALA A 2 1.06 -9.86 -13.00
N THR A 3 1.93 -9.03 -12.43
CA THR A 3 1.63 -7.62 -12.11
C THR A 3 2.52 -6.66 -12.91
N SER A 4 2.71 -5.44 -12.40
CA SER A 4 3.42 -4.33 -13.07
C SER A 4 4.78 -4.70 -13.67
N ALA A 5 5.55 -5.58 -13.05
CA ALA A 5 6.88 -5.95 -13.53
C ALA A 5 6.82 -6.67 -14.88
N ILE A 6 5.90 -7.63 -15.04
CA ILE A 6 5.66 -8.31 -16.31
C ILE A 6 4.92 -7.37 -17.26
N ARG A 7 3.86 -6.69 -16.80
CA ARG A 7 3.07 -5.76 -17.64
C ARG A 7 3.93 -4.72 -18.35
N ASN A 8 4.95 -4.19 -17.67
CA ASN A 8 5.82 -3.15 -18.21
C ASN A 8 7.09 -3.68 -18.91
N ALA A 9 7.34 -4.99 -18.91
CA ALA A 9 8.50 -5.57 -19.58
C ALA A 9 8.34 -5.52 -21.11
N ARG A 10 9.40 -5.11 -21.82
CA ARG A 10 9.38 -5.04 -23.30
C ARG A 10 9.12 -6.40 -23.97
N ASN A 11 9.49 -7.48 -23.30
CA ASN A 11 9.39 -8.85 -23.77
C ASN A 11 8.29 -9.64 -23.04
N HIS A 12 7.30 -8.98 -22.43
CA HIS A 12 6.28 -9.66 -21.62
C HIS A 12 5.53 -10.75 -22.41
N GLN A 13 5.26 -10.53 -23.69
CA GLN A 13 4.55 -11.51 -24.52
C GLN A 13 5.35 -12.83 -24.62
N GLN A 14 6.68 -12.75 -24.76
CA GLN A 14 7.53 -13.95 -24.80
C GLN A 14 7.45 -14.75 -23.49
N VAL A 15 7.35 -14.06 -22.35
CA VAL A 15 7.19 -14.72 -21.04
C VAL A 15 5.83 -15.42 -20.94
N ILE A 16 4.77 -14.78 -21.44
CA ILE A 16 3.41 -15.34 -21.46
C ILE A 16 3.35 -16.56 -22.38
N ASP A 17 3.94 -16.47 -23.57
CA ASP A 17 3.95 -17.56 -24.55
C ASP A 17 4.68 -18.78 -24.00
N LEU A 18 5.87 -18.59 -23.41
CA LEU A 18 6.64 -19.68 -22.76
C LEU A 18 5.87 -20.34 -21.61
N ALA A 19 5.11 -19.57 -20.83
CA ALA A 19 4.27 -20.14 -19.78
C ALA A 19 3.11 -20.96 -20.36
N SER A 20 2.52 -20.48 -21.46
CA SER A 20 1.45 -21.20 -22.17
C SER A 20 1.95 -22.52 -22.75
N GLU A 21 3.18 -22.58 -23.25
CA GLU A 21 3.80 -23.82 -23.78
C GLU A 21 3.89 -24.94 -22.73
N ILE A 22 3.99 -24.60 -21.45
CA ILE A 22 3.99 -25.56 -20.33
C ILE A 22 2.62 -25.69 -19.66
N GLY A 23 1.55 -25.17 -20.28
CA GLY A 23 0.18 -25.30 -19.80
C GLY A 23 -0.20 -24.35 -18.67
N ILE A 24 0.57 -23.28 -18.44
CA ILE A 24 0.28 -22.27 -17.41
C ILE A 24 -0.32 -21.03 -18.08
N ALA A 25 -1.60 -20.78 -17.83
CA ALA A 25 -2.26 -19.54 -18.24
C ALA A 25 -1.88 -18.40 -17.27
N ILE A 26 -1.19 -17.37 -17.77
CA ILE A 26 -0.86 -16.17 -16.99
C ILE A 26 -1.87 -15.06 -17.29
N GLU A 27 -2.65 -14.70 -16.28
CA GLU A 27 -3.36 -13.42 -16.24
C GLU A 27 -2.37 -12.29 -15.93
N VAL A 28 -2.20 -11.33 -16.85
CA VAL A 28 -1.52 -10.06 -16.56
C VAL A 28 -2.56 -9.11 -15.97
N ALA A 29 -2.51 -8.91 -14.66
CA ALA A 29 -3.48 -8.07 -13.97
C ALA A 29 -3.21 -6.59 -14.24
N GLU A 30 -4.27 -5.81 -14.39
CA GLU A 30 -4.23 -4.36 -14.27
C GLU A 30 -4.22 -3.94 -12.80
N GLY A 31 -3.84 -2.68 -12.52
CA GLY A 31 -3.69 -2.22 -11.13
C GLY A 31 -4.96 -2.36 -10.28
N GLU A 32 -6.14 -2.12 -10.84
CA GLU A 32 -7.41 -2.29 -10.11
C GLU A 32 -7.64 -3.76 -9.73
N ARG A 33 -7.33 -4.69 -10.64
CA ARG A 33 -7.39 -6.14 -10.41
C ARG A 33 -6.43 -6.59 -9.31
N GLU A 34 -5.23 -6.01 -9.25
CA GLU A 34 -4.30 -6.23 -8.13
C GLU A 34 -4.94 -5.82 -6.79
N GLY A 35 -5.64 -4.68 -6.74
CA GLY A 35 -6.33 -4.22 -5.53
C GLY A 35 -7.54 -5.08 -5.15
N GLU A 36 -8.30 -5.61 -6.11
CA GLU A 36 -9.39 -6.56 -5.85
C GLU A 36 -8.86 -7.84 -5.19
N VAL A 37 -7.80 -8.42 -5.75
CA VAL A 37 -7.15 -9.61 -5.21
C VAL A 37 -6.53 -9.31 -3.84
N GLY A 38 -5.92 -8.13 -3.67
CA GLY A 38 -5.41 -7.65 -2.38
C GLY A 38 -6.51 -7.55 -1.32
N TYR A 39 -7.70 -7.07 -1.70
CA TYR A 39 -8.87 -7.04 -0.81
C TYR A 39 -9.22 -8.44 -0.30
N LEU A 40 -9.32 -9.41 -1.21
CA LEU A 40 -9.62 -10.80 -0.85
C LEU A 40 -8.52 -11.41 0.02
N ALA A 41 -7.25 -11.12 -0.26
CA ALA A 41 -6.12 -11.59 0.53
C ALA A 41 -6.19 -11.06 1.98
N ALA A 42 -6.55 -9.78 2.15
CA ALA A 42 -6.62 -9.15 3.46
C ALA A 42 -7.85 -9.54 4.28
N THR A 43 -8.98 -9.78 3.62
CA THR A 43 -10.29 -9.89 4.30
C THR A 43 -10.87 -11.30 4.28
N GLY A 44 -10.35 -12.19 3.44
CA GLY A 44 -11.01 -13.46 3.13
C GLY A 44 -12.36 -13.28 2.43
N GLY A 45 -12.62 -12.11 1.83
CA GLY A 45 -13.92 -11.77 1.22
C GLY A 45 -14.91 -11.09 2.16
N ALA A 46 -14.55 -10.82 3.41
CA ALA A 46 -15.43 -10.11 4.34
C ALA A 46 -15.72 -8.66 3.85
N PRO A 47 -16.98 -8.21 3.86
CA PRO A 47 -17.36 -6.88 3.36
C PRO A 47 -16.98 -5.75 4.34
N ASN A 48 -17.25 -4.51 3.93
CA ASN A 48 -17.14 -3.28 4.71
C ASN A 48 -15.74 -3.03 5.32
N LYS A 49 -14.68 -3.28 4.56
CA LYS A 49 -13.32 -2.90 4.92
C LYS A 49 -12.75 -1.95 3.87
N LEU A 50 -11.77 -1.15 4.26
CA LEU A 50 -10.86 -0.48 3.33
C LEU A 50 -9.54 -1.23 3.37
N VAL A 51 -9.04 -1.62 2.22
CA VAL A 51 -7.76 -2.31 2.06
C VAL A 51 -6.82 -1.41 1.29
N SER A 52 -5.58 -1.28 1.77
CA SER A 52 -4.53 -0.57 1.05
C SER A 52 -3.35 -1.48 0.77
N ASP A 53 -2.79 -1.40 -0.43
CA ASP A 53 -1.54 -2.06 -0.78
C ASP A 53 -0.58 -1.02 -1.38
N SER A 54 0.65 -0.96 -0.86
CA SER A 54 1.67 -0.04 -1.31
C SER A 54 2.87 -0.83 -1.82
N GLY A 55 2.77 -1.23 -3.09
CA GLY A 55 3.84 -1.87 -3.84
C GLY A 55 4.96 -0.91 -4.25
N SER A 56 6.00 -1.46 -4.86
CA SER A 56 7.15 -0.68 -5.35
C SER A 56 6.81 0.20 -6.55
N LYS A 57 5.88 -0.25 -7.40
CA LYS A 57 5.51 0.42 -8.66
C LYS A 57 4.12 1.02 -8.68
N SER A 58 3.27 0.66 -7.74
CA SER A 58 1.89 1.13 -7.67
C SER A 58 1.37 1.12 -6.24
N ILE A 59 0.33 1.90 -6.00
CA ILE A 59 -0.45 1.90 -4.76
C ILE A 59 -1.90 1.59 -5.13
N GLN A 60 -2.53 0.73 -4.36
CA GLN A 60 -3.93 0.36 -4.48
C GLN A 60 -4.69 0.71 -3.21
N ILE A 61 -5.94 1.14 -3.41
CA ILE A 61 -6.97 1.07 -2.38
C ILE A 61 -8.13 0.24 -2.93
N ALA A 62 -8.72 -0.59 -2.08
CA ALA A 62 -9.87 -1.41 -2.44
C ALA A 62 -10.86 -1.46 -1.28
N TRP A 63 -12.15 -1.47 -1.59
CA TRP A 63 -13.20 -1.47 -0.59
C TRP A 63 -14.44 -2.19 -1.10
N TRP A 64 -15.30 -2.59 -0.17
CA TRP A 64 -16.60 -3.15 -0.52
C TRP A 64 -17.61 -2.04 -0.83
N ASN A 65 -18.27 -2.11 -1.97
CA ASN A 65 -19.33 -1.19 -2.36
C ASN A 65 -20.33 -1.87 -3.30
N ASP A 66 -21.62 -1.74 -3.04
CA ASP A 66 -22.72 -2.34 -3.83
C ASP A 66 -22.48 -3.83 -4.15
N ASP A 67 -22.22 -4.63 -3.12
CA ASP A 67 -22.02 -6.09 -3.21
C ASP A 67 -20.83 -6.55 -4.08
N LYS A 68 -19.86 -5.67 -4.31
CA LYS A 68 -18.62 -5.99 -5.00
C LYS A 68 -17.43 -5.28 -4.40
N VAL A 69 -16.24 -5.79 -4.68
CA VAL A 69 -15.00 -5.06 -4.42
C VAL A 69 -14.83 -3.99 -5.49
N GLN A 70 -14.68 -2.75 -5.05
CA GLN A 70 -14.19 -1.65 -5.88
C GLN A 70 -12.71 -1.42 -5.57
N SER A 71 -11.96 -1.05 -6.59
CA SER A 71 -10.53 -0.85 -6.49
C SER A 71 -10.11 0.37 -7.29
N ARG A 72 -9.10 1.08 -6.79
CA ARG A 72 -8.40 2.15 -7.48
C ARG A 72 -6.92 1.90 -7.36
N SER A 73 -6.23 2.05 -8.47
CA SER A 73 -4.78 1.92 -8.53
C SER A 73 -4.15 3.15 -9.15
N ILE A 74 -3.07 3.61 -8.54
CA ILE A 74 -2.23 4.65 -9.10
C ILE A 74 -0.87 4.04 -9.49
N PRO A 75 -0.29 4.40 -10.64
CA PRO A 75 0.99 3.85 -11.10
C PRO A 75 2.19 4.54 -10.42
N VAL A 76 2.07 4.81 -9.11
CA VAL A 76 3.09 5.43 -8.28
C VAL A 76 3.22 4.62 -7.01
N GLY A 77 4.20 3.72 -6.99
CA GLY A 77 4.58 2.96 -5.79
C GLY A 77 5.60 3.70 -4.95
N TYR A 78 6.09 3.05 -3.90
CA TYR A 78 6.99 3.70 -2.93
C TYR A 78 8.30 4.21 -3.55
N GLU A 79 8.83 3.57 -4.61
CA GLU A 79 10.07 4.01 -5.25
C GLU A 79 9.90 5.38 -5.90
N LEU A 80 8.90 5.51 -6.77
CA LEU A 80 8.62 6.77 -7.46
C LEU A 80 8.09 7.84 -6.49
N ALA A 81 7.32 7.44 -5.47
CA ALA A 81 6.87 8.36 -4.44
C ALA A 81 8.05 8.94 -3.65
N TYR A 82 9.06 8.13 -3.34
CA TYR A 82 10.28 8.61 -2.70
C TYR A 82 11.05 9.59 -3.58
N GLU A 83 11.36 9.21 -4.82
CA GLU A 83 12.08 10.05 -5.79
C GLU A 83 11.36 11.39 -6.04
N SER A 84 10.02 11.36 -6.10
CA SER A 84 9.21 12.53 -6.46
C SER A 84 8.92 13.46 -5.29
N PHE A 85 8.69 12.90 -4.08
CA PHE A 85 8.15 13.68 -2.95
C PHE A 85 9.04 13.70 -1.72
N VAL A 86 9.92 12.72 -1.53
CA VAL A 86 10.77 12.62 -0.33
C VAL A 86 12.19 13.11 -0.60
N GLU A 87 12.80 12.64 -1.69
CA GLU A 87 14.20 12.93 -2.00
C GLU A 87 14.46 14.44 -2.12
N ARG A 88 13.54 15.14 -2.79
CA ARG A 88 13.60 16.58 -3.06
C ARG A 88 13.06 17.45 -1.92
N ALA A 89 12.38 16.87 -0.93
CA ALA A 89 11.84 17.61 0.19
C ALA A 89 12.90 17.84 1.27
N SER A 90 12.93 19.06 1.81
CA SER A 90 13.83 19.47 2.89
C SER A 90 13.31 19.04 4.26
N THR A 91 11.99 18.80 4.38
CA THR A 91 11.34 18.41 5.63
C THR A 91 10.27 17.34 5.39
N LEU A 92 9.80 16.72 6.47
CA LEU A 92 8.64 15.83 6.40
C LEU A 92 7.36 16.59 6.04
N ASP A 93 7.19 17.83 6.49
CA ASP A 93 6.02 18.66 6.15
C ASP A 93 5.90 18.89 4.64
N GLU A 94 7.01 19.22 3.97
CA GLU A 94 7.03 19.38 2.51
C GLU A 94 6.69 18.04 1.80
N THR A 95 7.17 16.92 2.35
CA THR A 95 6.85 15.59 1.83
C THR A 95 5.34 15.33 1.96
N GLN A 96 4.79 15.57 3.16
CA GLN A 96 3.39 15.34 3.50
C GLN A 96 2.48 16.20 2.63
N GLU A 97 2.76 17.49 2.51
CA GLU A 97 1.97 18.42 1.71
C GLU A 97 1.94 18.02 0.23
N ASN A 98 3.12 17.78 -0.37
CA ASN A 98 3.22 17.50 -1.79
C ASN A 98 2.65 16.13 -2.16
N PHE A 99 2.94 15.10 -1.35
CA PHE A 99 2.43 13.77 -1.64
C PHE A 99 0.93 13.67 -1.34
N SER A 100 0.42 14.28 -0.26
CA SER A 100 -1.03 14.31 0.01
C SER A 100 -1.80 15.03 -1.09
N ARG A 101 -1.28 16.13 -1.63
CA ARG A 101 -1.88 16.82 -2.79
C ARG A 101 -1.93 15.91 -4.02
N PHE A 102 -0.87 15.15 -4.27
CA PHE A 102 -0.85 14.17 -5.34
C PHE A 102 -1.90 13.06 -5.10
N LEU A 103 -1.99 12.54 -3.87
CA LEU A 103 -2.97 11.53 -3.50
C LEU A 103 -4.40 12.05 -3.65
N ASP A 104 -4.72 13.26 -3.18
CA ASP A 104 -6.05 13.89 -3.34
C ASP A 104 -6.44 14.04 -4.83
N GLY A 105 -5.48 14.34 -5.71
CA GLY A 105 -5.72 14.43 -7.15
C GLY A 105 -6.05 13.09 -7.82
N ASN A 106 -5.59 11.98 -7.25
CA ASN A 106 -5.74 10.64 -7.83
C ASN A 106 -6.81 9.78 -7.13
N PHE A 107 -6.91 9.86 -5.80
CA PHE A 107 -7.92 9.22 -4.96
C PHE A 107 -9.03 10.23 -4.61
N LYS A 108 -9.76 10.67 -5.64
CA LYS A 108 -10.80 11.69 -5.49
C LYS A 108 -11.98 11.26 -4.60
N GLU A 109 -12.18 9.95 -4.47
CA GLU A 109 -13.24 9.34 -3.66
C GLU A 109 -12.61 8.21 -2.83
N LEU A 110 -12.59 8.40 -1.51
CA LEU A 110 -12.33 7.32 -0.56
C LEU A 110 -13.66 6.84 -0.01
N PRO A 111 -13.79 5.56 0.35
CA PRO A 111 -15.05 5.05 0.87
C PRO A 111 -15.36 5.67 2.24
N GLU A 112 -16.62 6.07 2.41
CA GLU A 112 -17.17 6.44 3.70
C GLU A 112 -17.64 5.19 4.46
N ASN A 113 -17.63 5.24 5.79
CA ASN A 113 -18.25 4.23 6.67
C ASN A 113 -17.74 2.78 6.50
N THR A 114 -16.46 2.58 6.17
CA THR A 114 -15.85 1.25 6.32
C THR A 114 -15.56 0.97 7.79
N ASP A 115 -15.59 -0.31 8.20
CA ASP A 115 -15.43 -0.67 9.62
C ASP A 115 -13.97 -0.48 10.08
N ARG A 116 -13.02 -0.75 9.18
CA ARG A 116 -11.57 -0.84 9.47
C ARG A 116 -10.76 -0.64 8.19
N ILE A 117 -9.53 -0.13 8.37
CA ILE A 117 -8.46 -0.17 7.37
C ILE A 117 -7.60 -1.40 7.61
N ILE A 118 -7.26 -2.13 6.55
CA ILE A 118 -6.26 -3.21 6.54
C ILE A 118 -5.18 -2.87 5.50
N ALA A 119 -3.92 -2.77 5.93
CA ALA A 119 -2.79 -2.52 5.04
C ALA A 119 -1.99 -3.80 4.78
N LEU A 120 -1.89 -4.17 3.50
CA LEU A 120 -0.98 -5.23 3.04
C LEU A 120 0.46 -4.69 3.05
N ALA A 121 1.42 -5.59 3.31
CA ALA A 121 2.85 -5.34 3.16
C ALA A 121 3.41 -4.12 3.94
N ALA A 122 2.69 -3.65 4.96
CA ALA A 122 2.99 -2.44 5.74
C ALA A 122 3.82 -2.71 7.03
N ASN A 123 4.36 -3.92 7.18
CA ASN A 123 5.18 -4.32 8.34
C ASN A 123 6.40 -3.42 8.55
N THR A 124 7.07 -3.01 7.47
CA THR A 124 8.27 -2.16 7.55
C THR A 124 7.94 -0.78 8.14
N ILE A 125 6.85 -0.17 7.68
CA ILE A 125 6.38 1.14 8.16
C ILE A 125 5.93 1.01 9.62
N THR A 126 5.12 -0.01 9.92
CA THR A 126 4.61 -0.26 11.26
C THR A 126 5.75 -0.48 12.27
N SER A 127 6.75 -1.30 11.92
CA SER A 127 7.93 -1.54 12.76
C SER A 127 8.72 -0.27 13.03
N PHE A 128 8.84 0.61 12.03
CA PHE A 128 9.51 1.90 12.19
C PHE A 128 8.74 2.81 13.16
N VAL A 129 7.40 2.89 13.04
CA VAL A 129 6.59 3.70 13.94
C VAL A 129 6.71 3.22 15.38
N ILE A 130 6.48 1.93 15.62
CA ILE A 130 6.39 1.36 16.98
C ILE A 130 7.77 1.07 17.60
N GLY A 131 8.85 1.04 16.81
CA GLY A 131 10.21 0.79 17.32
C GLY A 131 10.56 -0.68 17.60
N GLU A 132 9.79 -1.64 17.06
CA GLU A 132 10.00 -3.07 17.30
C GLU A 132 10.34 -3.81 15.98
N LYS A 133 11.47 -4.54 15.92
CA LYS A 133 11.81 -5.44 14.80
C LYS A 133 11.06 -6.76 14.99
N MET A 134 10.18 -7.17 14.06
CA MET A 134 9.28 -8.28 14.38
C MET A 134 9.12 -9.34 13.28
N PRO A 135 9.35 -10.63 13.62
CA PRO A 135 8.87 -11.77 12.84
C PRO A 135 7.42 -12.14 13.22
N GLY A 136 6.53 -12.31 12.23
CA GLY A 136 5.17 -12.86 12.38
C GLY A 136 4.11 -11.86 12.86
N CYS A 137 3.48 -11.14 11.94
CA CYS A 137 2.71 -9.91 12.19
C CYS A 137 1.22 -9.95 11.80
N ASN A 138 0.58 -11.12 11.70
CA ASN A 138 -0.86 -11.13 11.40
C ASN A 138 -1.67 -10.47 12.52
N ASN A 139 -2.54 -9.51 12.15
CA ASN A 139 -3.50 -8.82 13.02
C ASN A 139 -2.89 -7.76 13.98
N ARG A 140 -1.69 -7.23 13.67
CA ARG A 140 -1.13 -6.09 14.40
C ARG A 140 -1.83 -4.80 14.03
N LYS A 141 -1.78 -3.83 14.93
CA LYS A 141 -2.52 -2.57 14.83
C LYS A 141 -1.57 -1.38 14.96
N LEU A 142 -1.58 -0.51 13.96
CA LEU A 142 -0.97 0.81 14.01
C LEU A 142 -2.05 1.82 14.41
N THR A 143 -1.87 2.52 15.52
CA THR A 143 -2.84 3.53 15.98
C THR A 143 -2.49 4.92 15.45
N ARG A 144 -3.50 5.78 15.33
CA ARG A 144 -3.31 7.18 14.90
C ARG A 144 -2.38 7.92 15.84
N ASN A 145 -2.49 7.67 17.14
CA ASN A 145 -1.61 8.29 18.14
C ASN A 145 -0.14 7.90 17.92
N ALA A 146 0.15 6.61 17.76
CA ALA A 146 1.53 6.15 17.53
C ALA A 146 2.10 6.72 16.21
N LEU A 147 1.28 6.79 15.16
CA LEU A 147 1.67 7.41 13.89
C LEU A 147 1.92 8.91 14.07
N ASN A 148 1.01 9.64 14.72
CA ASN A 148 1.14 11.08 14.99
C ASN A 148 2.38 11.40 15.82
N ASP A 149 2.66 10.62 16.86
CA ASP A 149 3.84 10.79 17.72
C ASP A 149 5.11 10.66 16.88
N ARG A 150 5.20 9.61 16.05
CA ARG A 150 6.35 9.41 15.15
C ARG A 150 6.45 10.52 14.10
N MET A 151 5.34 10.93 13.49
CA MET A 151 5.31 12.03 12.53
C MET A 151 5.80 13.33 13.18
N SER A 152 5.34 13.63 14.40
CA SER A 152 5.72 14.83 15.15
C SER A 152 7.21 14.85 15.49
N GLU A 153 7.80 13.71 15.87
CA GLU A 153 9.25 13.59 16.06
C GLU A 153 10.02 13.92 14.78
N LEU A 154 9.55 13.44 13.63
CA LEU A 154 10.17 13.67 12.34
C LEU A 154 9.99 15.10 11.82
N GLN A 155 8.83 15.72 12.09
CA GLN A 155 8.56 17.13 11.79
C GLN A 155 9.43 18.08 12.62
N GLY A 156 9.83 17.67 13.83
CA GLY A 156 10.76 18.42 14.67
C GLY A 156 12.22 18.43 14.17
N LEU A 157 12.55 17.69 13.11
CA LEU A 157 13.91 17.67 12.56
C LEU A 157 14.19 18.91 11.72
N SER A 158 15.38 19.50 11.91
CA SER A 158 15.91 20.47 10.95
C SER A 158 16.17 19.84 9.58
N PRO A 159 16.24 20.64 8.48
CA PRO A 159 16.52 20.11 7.15
C PRO A 159 17.76 19.20 7.08
N ALA A 160 18.86 19.61 7.73
CA ALA A 160 20.08 18.81 7.77
C ALA A 160 19.91 17.50 8.56
N GLN A 161 19.05 17.46 9.57
CA GLN A 161 18.72 16.22 10.29
C GLN A 161 17.81 15.31 9.46
N TYR A 162 16.84 15.88 8.74
CA TYR A 162 15.96 15.12 7.85
C TYR A 162 16.73 14.51 6.67
N ASP A 163 17.67 15.24 6.06
CA ASP A 163 18.56 14.69 5.02
C ASP A 163 19.44 13.55 5.54
N ARG A 164 19.98 13.69 6.75
CA ARG A 164 20.71 12.59 7.41
C ARG A 164 19.80 11.40 7.70
N LEU A 165 18.56 11.63 8.12
CA LEU A 165 17.59 10.55 8.32
C LEU A 165 17.35 9.80 7.01
N LYS A 166 16.99 10.50 5.93
CA LYS A 166 16.78 9.91 4.59
C LYS A 166 17.95 9.01 4.17
N SER A 167 19.18 9.47 4.42
CA SER A 167 20.40 8.77 4.01
C SER A 167 20.81 7.59 4.92
N SER A 168 20.41 7.62 6.20
CA SER A 168 20.85 6.62 7.21
C SER A 168 19.77 5.59 7.55
N LEU A 169 18.50 5.90 7.28
CA LEU A 169 17.37 5.04 7.57
C LEU A 169 17.33 3.86 6.57
N PRO A 170 17.44 2.60 7.02
CA PRO A 170 17.25 1.47 6.13
C PRO A 170 15.84 1.43 5.58
N LYS A 171 15.70 1.26 4.26
CA LYS A 171 14.42 1.30 3.55
C LYS A 171 13.68 2.65 3.66
N ALA A 172 14.40 3.76 3.74
CA ALA A 172 13.82 5.11 3.74
C ALA A 172 12.84 5.32 2.58
N GLU A 173 13.16 4.74 1.41
CA GLU A 173 12.34 4.74 0.21
C GLU A 173 10.98 4.09 0.37
N LYS A 174 10.86 3.12 1.27
CA LYS A 174 9.58 2.49 1.60
C LYS A 174 8.91 3.16 2.80
N ILE A 175 9.70 3.53 3.81
CA ILE A 175 9.18 4.02 5.10
C ILE A 175 8.57 5.40 4.96
N LEU A 176 9.30 6.38 4.41
CA LEU A 176 8.88 7.78 4.45
C LEU A 176 7.61 8.05 3.60
N PRO A 177 7.50 7.57 2.34
CA PRO A 177 6.23 7.67 1.61
C PRO A 177 5.11 6.88 2.29
N GLY A 178 5.43 5.71 2.85
CA GLY A 178 4.46 4.85 3.52
C GLY A 178 3.84 5.50 4.76
N LEU A 179 4.62 6.25 5.54
CA LEU A 179 4.11 7.03 6.68
C LEU A 179 3.07 8.05 6.24
N VAL A 180 3.41 8.84 5.22
CA VAL A 180 2.51 9.87 4.67
C VAL A 180 1.26 9.24 4.07
N PHE A 181 1.38 8.11 3.37
CA PHE A 181 0.22 7.44 2.78
C PHE A 181 -0.72 6.85 3.84
N LEU A 182 -0.21 6.24 4.91
CA LEU A 182 -1.05 5.75 6.01
C LEU A 182 -1.70 6.91 6.77
N ASP A 183 -0.94 7.99 7.02
CA ASP A 183 -1.47 9.19 7.64
C ASP A 183 -2.61 9.81 6.83
N TYR A 184 -2.41 9.93 5.51
CA TYR A 184 -3.41 10.36 4.54
C TYR A 184 -4.69 9.54 4.61
N LEU A 185 -4.58 8.21 4.54
CA LEU A 185 -5.75 7.32 4.58
C LEU A 185 -6.51 7.47 5.89
N MET A 186 -5.80 7.44 7.02
CA MET A 186 -6.42 7.54 8.34
C MET A 186 -7.12 8.89 8.54
N GLU A 187 -6.53 9.98 8.06
CA GLU A 187 -7.10 11.32 8.18
C GLU A 187 -8.38 11.45 7.35
N ARG A 188 -8.31 11.08 6.07
CA ARG A 188 -9.43 11.27 5.13
C ARG A 188 -10.62 10.34 5.37
N THR A 189 -10.39 9.21 6.03
CA THR A 189 -11.44 8.22 6.34
C THR A 189 -11.89 8.25 7.80
N GLY A 190 -11.23 9.06 8.64
CA GLY A 190 -11.55 9.18 10.07
C GLY A 190 -11.18 7.96 10.93
N HIS A 191 -10.40 7.01 10.40
CA HIS A 191 -10.01 5.82 11.15
C HIS A 191 -8.87 6.12 12.14
N CYS A 192 -9.06 5.69 13.38
CA CYS A 192 -8.04 5.81 14.43
C CYS A 192 -6.99 4.68 14.41
N GLU A 193 -7.14 3.70 13.51
CA GLU A 193 -6.24 2.55 13.43
C GLU A 193 -6.19 1.88 12.06
N VAL A 194 -5.06 1.24 11.77
CA VAL A 194 -4.82 0.40 10.61
C VAL A 194 -4.38 -0.98 11.08
N PHE A 195 -5.01 -2.03 10.56
CA PHE A 195 -4.62 -3.42 10.81
C PHE A 195 -3.61 -3.86 9.76
N ILE A 196 -2.60 -4.61 10.17
CA ILE A 196 -1.53 -5.08 9.29
C ILE A 196 -1.70 -6.58 9.06
N THR A 197 -1.60 -6.98 7.79
CA THR A 197 -1.64 -8.37 7.38
C THR A 197 -0.37 -8.73 6.62
N GLU A 198 0.11 -9.95 6.83
CA GLU A 198 1.21 -10.54 6.05
C GLU A 198 0.72 -11.24 4.79
N ALA A 199 -0.60 -11.28 4.56
CA ALA A 199 -1.16 -11.83 3.35
C ALA A 199 -0.66 -11.06 2.12
N GLU A 200 -0.28 -11.82 1.10
CA GLU A 200 0.10 -11.32 -0.21
C GLU A 200 -0.94 -11.73 -1.25
N LEU A 201 -0.87 -11.14 -2.45
CA LEU A 201 -1.80 -11.37 -3.55
C LEU A 201 -2.09 -12.86 -3.86
N PRO A 202 -1.13 -13.82 -3.77
CA PRO A 202 -1.42 -15.24 -3.97
C PRO A 202 -2.52 -15.79 -3.02
N VAL A 203 -2.62 -15.28 -1.80
CA VAL A 203 -3.69 -15.68 -0.85
C VAL A 203 -5.05 -15.24 -1.39
N GLY A 204 -5.14 -14.04 -1.95
CA GLY A 204 -6.37 -13.51 -2.54
C GLY A 204 -6.86 -14.34 -3.73
N LEU A 205 -5.95 -14.84 -4.56
CA LEU A 205 -6.29 -15.75 -5.67
C LEU A 205 -6.86 -17.08 -5.17
N ILE A 206 -6.35 -17.60 -4.06
CA ILE A 206 -6.89 -18.81 -3.43
C ILE A 206 -8.31 -18.54 -2.91
N VAL A 207 -8.51 -17.43 -2.19
CA VAL A 207 -9.85 -17.02 -1.70
C VAL A 207 -10.82 -16.88 -2.86
N GLU A 208 -10.44 -16.17 -3.93
CA GLU A 208 -11.27 -15.99 -5.12
C GLU A 208 -11.69 -17.32 -5.75
N TYR A 209 -10.74 -18.26 -5.87
CA TYR A 209 -11.00 -19.58 -6.44
C TYR A 209 -12.10 -20.35 -5.69
N PHE A 210 -12.13 -20.25 -4.36
CA PHE A 210 -13.16 -20.90 -3.55
C PHE A 210 -14.50 -20.15 -3.58
N LEU A 211 -14.49 -18.81 -3.56
CA LEU A 211 -15.71 -18.00 -3.64
C LEU A 211 -16.45 -18.17 -4.97
N LYS A 212 -15.74 -18.38 -6.09
CA LYS A 212 -16.35 -18.62 -7.41
C LYS A 212 -17.02 -20.00 -7.55
N ARG A 213 -16.90 -20.86 -6.55
CA ARG A 213 -17.40 -22.25 -6.56
C ARG A 213 -18.59 -22.49 -5.63
N GLU A 214 -18.96 -21.48 -4.84
CA GLU A 214 -20.21 -21.45 -4.08
C GLU A 214 -21.36 -20.94 -4.96
#